data_AF-A0AAE0H4X0-F1
#
_entry.id   AF-A0AAE0H4X0-F1
#
_cell.length_a   1.000
_cell.length_b   1.000
_cell.length_c   1.000
_cell.angle_alpha   90.00
_cell.angle_beta   90.00
_cell.angle_gamma   90.00
#
_symmetry.space_group_name_H-M   'P 1'
#
loop_
_entity.id
_entity.type
_entity.pdbx_description
1 polymer ?
#
loop_
_entity_poly.entity_id
_entity_poly.type
_entity_poly.pdbx_seq_one_letter_code
_entity_poly.pdbx_strand_id
1 'polypeptide(L)'
;MNMRDVYATQTMPTLPPISSSDSALCACLKQTLDALRNERSVRSSNHKRPLLEYKVDAFKRKLSRVDAEREVPGDKYLKDVHAYLDSFGMERTNSQKQFHKAFLGATLAHIYGPGDFERHRTRILAQNNMSDPSFEVLVVTPRRWGKTTSVAMFVAALLLSVADMWVSVFSTGQRASSSLLEQVCKMICHVPRGSSRILRRNQEQVFIKGDASSDVRRLYSYPSSVQGEVSM
;
A
#
# COMPACT_ATOMS: atom_id res chain seq x y z
N MET A 1 -27.10 31.58 -52.30
CA MET A 1 -25.84 31.15 -52.95
C MET A 1 -24.73 32.13 -52.52
N ASN A 2 -23.53 31.60 -52.24
CA ASN A 2 -22.27 32.23 -51.78
C ASN A 2 -22.22 32.66 -50.30
N MET A 3 -21.28 32.24 -49.44
CA MET A 3 -19.83 31.96 -49.52
C MET A 3 -18.97 33.24 -49.66
N ARG A 4 -18.31 33.65 -48.55
CA ARG A 4 -17.02 34.38 -48.44
C ARG A 4 -16.62 34.58 -46.96
N ASP A 5 -15.54 33.90 -46.57
CA ASP A 5 -14.33 34.36 -45.85
C ASP A 5 -14.45 35.21 -44.55
N VAL A 6 -13.91 34.91 -43.36
CA VAL A 6 -12.60 34.38 -42.86
C VAL A 6 -11.71 35.48 -42.20
N TYR A 7 -11.36 35.27 -40.91
CA TYR A 7 -10.34 35.88 -39.98
C TYR A 7 -10.50 37.37 -39.53
N ALA A 8 -10.09 37.87 -38.33
CA ALA A 8 -9.62 37.39 -37.00
C ALA A 8 -9.43 38.62 -36.05
N THR A 9 -9.43 38.46 -34.71
CA THR A 9 -8.61 39.16 -33.65
C THR A 9 -9.15 38.87 -32.20
N GLN A 10 -8.43 38.14 -31.33
CA GLN A 10 -7.64 38.56 -30.12
C GLN A 10 -8.44 39.35 -29.03
N THR A 11 -8.42 39.13 -27.69
CA THR A 11 -7.51 38.48 -26.70
C THR A 11 -8.18 38.29 -25.31
N MET A 12 -7.57 37.45 -24.45
CA MET A 12 -7.97 36.91 -23.11
C MET A 12 -7.86 37.86 -21.88
N PRO A 13 -8.34 37.45 -20.67
CA PRO A 13 -7.42 37.20 -19.52
C PRO A 13 -7.81 35.95 -18.65
N THR A 14 -6.97 34.91 -18.45
CA THR A 14 -5.92 34.62 -17.42
C THR A 14 -6.38 34.58 -15.93
N LEU A 15 -6.19 33.51 -15.12
CA LEU A 15 -4.98 33.06 -14.34
C LEU A 15 -5.40 31.91 -13.34
N PRO A 16 -4.55 31.27 -12.48
CA PRO A 16 -3.18 30.69 -12.61
C PRO A 16 -3.12 29.24 -11.99
N PRO A 17 -2.02 28.71 -11.38
CA PRO A 17 -1.23 27.58 -11.92
C PRO A 17 -1.13 26.33 -10.99
N ILE A 18 -0.92 25.11 -11.52
CA ILE A 18 -0.43 23.96 -10.71
C ILE A 18 0.59 23.13 -11.51
N SER A 19 1.83 23.14 -10.99
CA SER A 19 3.05 22.35 -11.26
C SER A 19 3.04 21.33 -12.41
N SER A 20 3.83 21.63 -13.45
CA SER A 20 3.84 20.99 -14.76
C SER A 20 5.17 20.30 -15.13
N SER A 21 5.86 19.62 -14.22
CA SER A 21 7.10 18.91 -14.58
C SER A 21 6.86 17.48 -15.10
N ASP A 22 5.92 16.73 -14.53
CA ASP A 22 5.78 15.30 -14.87
C ASP A 22 4.81 15.03 -16.02
N SER A 23 3.78 15.86 -16.21
CA SER A 23 2.85 15.70 -17.35
C SER A 23 3.51 16.08 -18.67
N ALA A 24 4.38 17.10 -18.66
CA ALA A 24 5.14 17.54 -19.82
C ALA A 24 6.23 16.53 -20.20
N LEU A 25 6.94 15.96 -19.21
CA LEU A 25 7.90 14.87 -19.44
C LEU A 25 7.21 13.62 -19.99
N CYS A 26 6.05 13.23 -19.42
CA CYS A 26 5.31 12.07 -19.88
C CYS A 26 4.70 12.27 -21.29
N ALA A 27 4.24 13.48 -21.61
CA ALA A 27 3.78 13.85 -22.95
C ALA A 27 4.93 13.86 -23.97
N CYS A 28 6.09 14.40 -23.60
CA CYS A 28 7.30 14.39 -24.42
C CYS A 28 7.82 12.95 -24.65
N LEU A 29 7.78 12.10 -23.62
CA LEU A 29 8.15 10.68 -23.70
C LEU A 29 7.21 9.90 -24.62
N LYS A 30 5.89 10.13 -24.54
CA LYS A 30 4.91 9.54 -25.47
C LYS A 30 5.14 10.01 -26.90
N GLN A 31 5.33 11.31 -27.13
CA GLN A 31 5.66 11.85 -28.45
C GLN A 31 6.96 11.26 -29.01
N THR A 32 7.98 11.06 -28.18
CA THR A 32 9.26 10.47 -28.61
C THR A 32 9.11 8.98 -28.93
N LEU A 33 8.34 8.24 -28.13
CA LEU A 33 8.03 6.82 -28.39
C LEU A 33 7.17 6.63 -29.64
N ASP A 34 6.21 7.52 -29.87
CA ASP A 34 5.34 7.50 -31.05
C ASP A 34 6.11 7.92 -32.31
N ALA A 35 7.04 8.89 -32.21
CA ALA A 35 7.98 9.21 -33.28
C ALA A 35 8.86 8.00 -33.64
N LEU A 36 9.41 7.29 -32.64
CA LEU A 36 10.19 6.06 -32.86
C LEU A 36 9.34 4.90 -33.41
N ARG A 37 8.04 4.85 -33.12
CA ARG A 37 7.10 3.88 -33.71
C ARG A 37 6.75 4.23 -35.16
N ASN A 38 6.55 5.51 -35.48
CA ASN A 38 6.31 5.95 -36.86
C ASN A 38 7.54 5.75 -37.74
N GLU A 39 8.75 5.90 -37.20
CA GLU A 39 9.98 5.52 -37.91
C GLU A 39 10.06 4.01 -38.25
N ARG A 40 9.39 3.12 -37.49
CA ARG A 40 9.26 1.68 -37.83
C ARG A 40 8.39 1.42 -39.06
N SER A 41 7.44 2.31 -39.35
CA SER A 41 6.52 2.17 -40.48
C SER A 41 7.17 2.61 -41.80
N VAL A 42 8.10 3.57 -41.74
CA VAL A 42 8.64 4.26 -42.94
C VAL A 42 9.95 3.64 -43.47
N ARG A 43 10.68 2.83 -42.69
CA ARG A 43 11.98 2.28 -43.11
C ARG A 43 12.03 0.76 -43.09
N SER A 44 11.53 0.16 -44.17
CA SER A 44 11.88 -1.21 -44.58
C SER A 44 13.33 -1.23 -45.09
N SER A 45 14.30 -1.39 -44.20
CA SER A 45 15.67 -1.79 -44.54
C SER A 45 16.28 -2.64 -43.43
N ASN A 46 16.53 -3.91 -43.76
CA ASN A 46 16.79 -5.04 -42.88
C ASN A 46 18.18 -5.08 -42.19
N HIS A 47 18.82 -3.93 -41.92
CA HIS A 47 20.21 -3.93 -41.38
C HIS A 47 20.46 -3.09 -40.12
N LYS A 48 19.46 -2.38 -39.58
CA LYS A 48 19.64 -1.54 -38.36
C LYS A 48 18.80 -1.97 -37.14
N ARG A 49 18.03 -3.06 -37.26
CA ARG A 49 17.19 -3.60 -36.18
C ARG A 49 17.91 -3.90 -34.85
N PRO A 50 19.13 -4.50 -34.82
CA PRO A 50 19.71 -4.94 -33.54
C PRO A 50 20.19 -3.79 -32.64
N LEU A 51 20.58 -2.65 -33.22
CA LEU A 51 21.20 -1.55 -32.47
C LEU A 51 20.15 -0.67 -31.75
N LEU A 52 18.96 -0.53 -32.32
CA LEU A 52 17.86 0.23 -31.71
C LEU A 52 17.18 -0.59 -30.60
N GLU A 53 16.94 -1.88 -30.83
CA GLU A 53 16.45 -2.80 -29.79
C GLU A 53 17.41 -2.88 -28.61
N TYR A 54 18.72 -3.02 -28.88
CA TYR A 54 19.74 -3.00 -27.84
C TYR A 54 19.72 -1.69 -27.03
N LYS A 55 19.54 -0.52 -27.68
CA LYS A 55 19.46 0.77 -27.00
C LYS A 55 18.19 0.90 -26.15
N VAL A 56 17.05 0.43 -26.65
CA VAL A 56 15.78 0.40 -25.90
C VAL A 56 15.93 -0.52 -24.68
N ASP A 57 16.52 -1.69 -24.84
CA ASP A 57 16.73 -2.63 -23.74
C ASP A 57 17.79 -2.16 -22.75
N ALA A 58 18.84 -1.49 -23.22
CA ALA A 58 19.83 -0.85 -22.36
C ALA A 58 19.22 0.32 -21.57
N PHE A 59 18.33 1.09 -22.20
CA PHE A 59 17.62 2.19 -21.55
C PHE A 59 16.59 1.69 -20.53
N LYS A 60 15.82 0.64 -20.86
CA LYS A 60 14.93 -0.06 -19.90
C LYS A 60 15.72 -0.66 -18.73
N ARG A 61 16.90 -1.24 -18.99
CA ARG A 61 17.82 -1.73 -17.94
C ARG A 61 18.37 -0.59 -17.08
N LYS A 62 18.60 0.59 -17.65
CA LYS A 62 19.05 1.77 -16.91
C LYS A 62 17.92 2.37 -16.08
N LEU A 63 16.69 2.46 -16.60
CA LEU A 63 15.51 2.92 -15.85
C LEU A 63 15.18 2.00 -14.68
N SER A 64 15.13 0.69 -14.94
CA SER A 64 14.89 -0.31 -13.89
C SER A 64 15.95 -0.29 -12.79
N ARG A 65 17.22 0.02 -13.11
CA ARG A 65 18.27 0.21 -12.09
C ARG A 65 18.07 1.47 -11.24
N VAL A 66 17.58 2.56 -11.82
CA VAL A 66 17.35 3.82 -11.08
C VAL A 66 16.18 3.71 -10.10
N ASP A 67 15.12 2.96 -10.44
CA ASP A 67 13.97 2.74 -9.53
C ASP A 67 14.18 1.58 -8.53
N ALA A 68 15.20 0.73 -8.74
CA ALA A 68 15.45 -0.47 -7.93
C ALA A 68 16.22 -0.23 -6.62
N GLU A 69 16.88 0.91 -6.43
CA GLU A 69 17.90 1.03 -5.36
C GLU A 69 17.57 1.98 -4.21
N ARG A 70 16.55 2.84 -4.34
CA ARG A 70 16.22 3.76 -3.25
C ARG A 70 15.32 3.05 -2.21
N GLU A 71 15.88 2.78 -1.04
CA GLU A 71 15.09 2.42 0.14
C GLU A 71 14.10 3.57 0.42
N VAL A 72 12.83 3.21 0.61
CA VAL A 72 11.76 4.13 1.01
C VAL A 72 11.32 3.81 2.45
N PRO A 73 10.64 4.72 3.15
CA PRO A 73 10.22 4.48 4.54
C PRO A 73 9.44 3.16 4.75
N GLY A 74 8.62 2.77 3.77
CA GLY A 74 7.88 1.51 3.77
C GLY A 74 8.76 0.26 3.89
N ASP A 75 10.00 0.28 3.39
CA ASP A 75 10.93 -0.84 3.52
C ASP A 75 11.34 -1.06 4.99
N LYS A 76 11.52 0.03 5.75
CA LYS A 76 11.76 -0.04 7.20
C LYS A 76 10.52 -0.55 7.91
N TYR A 77 9.34 -0.01 7.60
CA TYR A 77 8.10 -0.45 8.24
C TYR A 77 7.83 -1.93 8.02
N LEU A 78 8.06 -2.45 6.81
CA LEU A 78 7.90 -3.87 6.52
C LEU A 78 8.85 -4.74 7.36
N LYS A 79 10.14 -4.34 7.46
CA LYS A 79 11.12 -5.01 8.33
C LYS A 79 10.67 -4.99 9.80
N ASP A 80 10.18 -3.85 10.28
CA ASP A 80 9.68 -3.70 11.65
C ASP A 80 8.45 -4.60 11.91
N VAL A 81 7.51 -4.71 10.97
CA VAL A 81 6.34 -5.62 11.11
C VAL A 81 6.80 -7.06 11.29
N HIS A 82 7.77 -7.51 10.49
CA HIS A 82 8.34 -8.85 10.64
C HIS A 82 8.98 -9.04 12.02
N ALA A 83 9.79 -8.08 12.48
CA ALA A 83 10.43 -8.15 13.79
C ALA A 83 9.39 -8.20 14.93
N TYR A 84 8.34 -7.38 14.86
CA TYR A 84 7.31 -7.37 15.90
C TYR A 84 6.52 -8.67 15.97
N LEU A 85 6.19 -9.26 14.80
CA LEU A 85 5.48 -10.54 14.74
C LEU A 85 6.24 -11.68 15.45
N ASP A 86 7.57 -11.57 15.59
CA ASP A 86 8.42 -12.53 16.30
C ASP A 86 8.76 -12.10 17.74
N SER A 87 8.32 -10.92 18.18
CA SER A 87 8.66 -10.32 19.48
C SER A 87 7.57 -10.44 20.57
N PHE A 88 6.38 -10.95 20.23
CA PHE A 88 5.25 -11.01 21.16
C PHE A 88 5.30 -12.15 22.19
N GLY A 89 6.46 -12.79 22.38
CA GLY A 89 6.65 -13.87 23.34
C GLY A 89 5.85 -15.15 23.06
N MET A 90 5.33 -15.28 21.83
CA MET A 90 4.59 -16.45 21.37
C MET A 90 5.20 -16.95 20.07
N GLU A 91 5.41 -18.27 19.98
CA GLU A 91 5.84 -18.88 18.74
C GLU A 91 4.66 -19.02 17.77
N ARG A 92 4.83 -18.50 16.55
CA ARG A 92 3.81 -18.58 15.49
C ARG A 92 3.80 -19.97 14.88
N THR A 93 2.62 -20.59 14.81
CA THR A 93 2.46 -21.85 14.07
C THR A 93 2.64 -21.64 12.57
N ASN A 94 2.89 -22.70 11.81
CA ASN A 94 3.04 -22.63 10.36
C ASN A 94 1.82 -22.02 9.66
N SER A 95 0.60 -22.35 10.11
CA SER A 95 -0.62 -21.73 9.57
C SER A 95 -0.70 -20.23 9.88
N GLN A 96 -0.30 -19.81 11.08
CA GLN A 96 -0.28 -18.39 11.43
C GLN A 96 0.74 -17.62 10.58
N LYS A 97 1.93 -18.20 10.33
CA LYS A 97 2.93 -17.63 9.40
C LYS A 97 2.36 -17.48 7.99
N GLN A 98 1.57 -18.44 7.51
CA GLN A 98 0.88 -18.35 6.22
C GLN A 98 -0.18 -17.23 6.21
N PHE A 99 -0.98 -17.09 7.26
CA PHE A 99 -1.94 -15.99 7.38
C PHE A 99 -1.23 -14.64 7.34
N HIS A 100 -0.17 -14.47 8.13
CA HIS A 100 0.59 -13.23 8.16
C HIS A 100 1.25 -12.90 6.82
N LYS A 101 1.75 -13.89 6.08
CA LYS A 101 2.27 -13.67 4.72
C LYS A 101 1.18 -13.14 3.78
N ALA A 102 -0.02 -13.72 3.84
CA ALA A 102 -1.15 -13.25 3.05
C ALA A 102 -1.59 -11.83 3.46
N PHE A 103 -1.71 -11.58 4.78
CA PHE A 103 -2.08 -10.26 5.30
C PHE A 103 -1.06 -9.18 4.93
N LEU A 104 0.24 -9.50 5.00
CA LEU A 104 1.30 -8.61 4.54
C LEU A 104 1.15 -8.24 3.07
N GLY A 105 0.98 -9.24 2.20
CA GLY A 105 0.76 -9.01 0.76
C GLY A 105 -0.41 -8.06 0.49
N ALA A 106 -1.52 -8.25 1.21
CA ALA A 106 -2.71 -7.41 1.10
C ALA A 106 -2.57 -5.99 1.65
N THR A 107 -1.58 -5.75 2.51
CA THR A 107 -1.39 -4.46 3.18
C THR A 107 -0.16 -3.70 2.70
N LEU A 108 0.57 -4.21 1.69
CA LEU A 108 1.77 -3.55 1.15
C LEU A 108 1.52 -2.10 0.75
N ALA A 109 0.40 -1.80 0.07
CA ALA A 109 0.07 -0.43 -0.31
C ALA A 109 -0.18 0.50 0.90
N HIS A 110 -0.66 -0.04 2.02
CA HIS A 110 -0.83 0.72 3.26
C HIS A 110 0.49 0.88 4.03
N ILE A 111 1.37 -0.11 3.98
CA ILE A 111 2.70 -0.06 4.62
C ILE A 111 3.60 0.97 3.90
N TYR A 112 3.60 0.95 2.56
CA TYR A 112 4.43 1.84 1.77
C TYR A 112 3.79 3.21 1.50
N GLY A 113 2.46 3.30 1.59
CA GLY A 113 1.70 4.47 1.18
C GLY A 113 1.47 4.51 -0.34
N PRO A 114 0.43 5.22 -0.81
CA PRO A 114 -0.03 5.15 -2.19
C PRO A 114 1.01 5.64 -3.21
N GLY A 115 1.82 6.65 -2.86
CA GLY A 115 2.85 7.20 -3.75
C GLY A 115 4.02 6.25 -3.95
N ASP A 116 4.68 5.86 -2.86
CA ASP A 116 5.87 5.00 -2.92
C ASP A 116 5.53 3.58 -3.38
N PHE A 117 4.36 3.05 -2.99
CA PHE A 117 3.91 1.74 -3.45
C PHE A 117 3.76 1.70 -4.97
N GLU A 118 3.10 2.69 -5.58
CA GLU A 118 2.88 2.68 -7.02
C GLU A 118 4.18 2.91 -7.80
N ARG A 119 5.02 3.83 -7.31
CA ARG A 119 6.33 4.12 -7.92
C ARG A 119 7.27 2.93 -7.91
N HIS A 120 7.30 2.17 -6.81
CA HIS A 120 8.21 1.04 -6.62
C HIS A 120 7.52 -0.32 -6.67
N ARG A 121 6.29 -0.39 -7.21
CA ARG A 121 5.41 -1.57 -7.18
C ARG A 121 6.12 -2.85 -7.61
N THR A 122 6.77 -2.82 -8.77
CA THR A 122 7.47 -3.98 -9.35
C THR A 122 8.55 -4.53 -8.41
N ARG A 123 9.34 -3.64 -7.78
CA ARG A 123 10.38 -4.03 -6.81
C ARG A 123 9.75 -4.63 -5.56
N ILE A 124 8.76 -3.95 -4.99
CA ILE A 124 8.10 -4.35 -3.74
C ILE A 124 7.44 -5.72 -3.90
N LEU A 125 6.73 -5.96 -5.00
CA LEU A 125 6.11 -7.25 -5.29
C LEU A 125 7.15 -8.35 -5.50
N ALA A 126 8.21 -8.08 -6.27
CA ALA A 126 9.29 -9.05 -6.48
C ALA A 126 9.98 -9.46 -5.17
N GLN A 127 10.28 -8.51 -4.29
CA GLN A 127 10.87 -8.78 -2.97
C GLN A 127 9.95 -9.60 -2.06
N ASN A 128 8.63 -9.48 -2.24
CA ASN A 128 7.63 -10.24 -1.49
C ASN A 128 7.20 -11.54 -2.19
N ASN A 129 7.85 -11.92 -3.30
CA ASN A 129 7.51 -13.09 -4.13
C ASN A 129 6.07 -13.06 -4.64
N MET A 130 5.62 -11.89 -5.12
CA MET A 130 4.29 -11.66 -5.70
C MET A 130 4.45 -11.17 -7.15
N SER A 131 3.57 -11.61 -8.04
CA SER A 131 3.48 -11.10 -9.41
C SER A 131 2.59 -9.85 -9.49
N ASP A 132 1.49 -9.89 -8.75
CA ASP A 132 0.41 -8.91 -8.79
C ASP A 132 0.01 -8.51 -7.36
N PRO A 133 -0.44 -7.27 -7.15
CA PRO A 133 -0.96 -6.89 -5.85
C PRO A 133 -2.29 -7.58 -5.59
N SER A 134 -2.38 -8.22 -4.45
CA SER A 134 -3.65 -8.58 -3.85
C SER A 134 -3.96 -7.53 -2.78
N PHE A 135 -5.21 -7.11 -2.65
CA PHE A 135 -5.66 -6.19 -1.60
C PHE A 135 -6.63 -6.85 -0.62
N GLU A 136 -7.01 -8.10 -0.89
CA GLU A 136 -8.04 -8.82 -0.15
C GLU A 136 -7.57 -10.24 0.15
N VAL A 137 -7.83 -10.69 1.38
CA VAL A 137 -7.50 -12.05 1.82
C VAL A 137 -8.74 -12.67 2.43
N LEU A 138 -9.15 -13.81 1.88
CA LEU A 138 -10.18 -14.66 2.46
C LEU A 138 -9.51 -15.87 3.13
N VAL A 139 -9.78 -16.08 4.42
CA VAL A 139 -9.27 -17.22 5.19
C VAL A 139 -10.42 -18.07 5.69
N VAL A 140 -10.56 -19.29 5.17
CA VAL A 140 -11.54 -20.29 5.62
C VAL A 140 -10.82 -21.38 6.39
N THR A 141 -11.13 -21.53 7.68
CA THR A 141 -10.50 -22.55 8.54
C THR A 141 -11.44 -23.06 9.63
N PRO A 142 -11.20 -24.27 10.17
CA PRO A 142 -11.97 -24.83 11.28
C PRO A 142 -11.95 -23.98 12.56
N ARG A 143 -12.78 -24.36 13.52
CA ARG A 143 -12.80 -23.76 14.86
C ARG A 143 -11.43 -23.96 15.54
N ARG A 144 -10.97 -22.96 16.29
CA ARG A 144 -9.70 -22.96 17.06
C ARG A 144 -8.41 -23.07 16.25
N TRP A 145 -8.45 -22.80 14.94
CA TRP A 145 -7.26 -22.78 14.07
C TRP A 145 -6.32 -21.56 14.27
N GLY A 146 -6.45 -20.82 15.38
CA GLY A 146 -5.57 -19.68 15.69
C GLY A 146 -5.83 -18.39 14.89
N LYS A 147 -6.98 -18.26 14.19
CA LYS A 147 -7.35 -17.06 13.42
C LYS A 147 -7.30 -15.77 14.25
N THR A 148 -8.02 -15.74 15.37
CA THR A 148 -8.12 -14.54 16.23
C THR A 148 -6.76 -14.07 16.73
N THR A 149 -5.92 -15.01 17.17
CA THR A 149 -4.54 -14.71 17.60
C THR A 149 -3.71 -14.15 16.46
N SER A 150 -3.83 -14.71 15.25
CA SER A 150 -3.09 -14.22 14.08
C SER A 150 -3.50 -12.79 13.71
N VAL A 151 -4.81 -12.52 13.69
CA VAL A 151 -5.32 -11.15 13.46
C VAL A 151 -4.80 -10.21 14.54
N ALA A 152 -4.88 -10.59 15.82
CA ALA A 152 -4.41 -9.74 16.92
C ALA A 152 -2.90 -9.44 16.84
N MET A 153 -2.07 -10.45 16.55
CA MET A 153 -0.62 -10.27 16.36
C MET A 153 -0.31 -9.36 15.19
N PHE A 154 -0.98 -9.59 14.05
CA PHE A 154 -0.75 -8.80 12.85
C PHE A 154 -1.14 -7.34 13.01
N VAL A 155 -2.32 -7.09 13.59
CA VAL A 155 -2.81 -5.74 13.86
C VAL A 155 -1.90 -5.03 14.86
N ALA A 156 -1.44 -5.71 15.93
CA ALA A 156 -0.48 -5.14 16.86
C ALA A 156 0.84 -4.76 16.15
N ALA A 157 1.37 -5.65 15.31
CA ALA A 157 2.61 -5.40 14.58
C ALA A 157 2.48 -4.22 13.61
N LEU A 158 1.37 -4.11 12.88
CA LEU A 158 1.10 -2.95 12.00
C LEU A 158 1.06 -1.64 12.80
N LEU A 159 0.30 -1.61 13.90
CA LEU A 159 0.18 -0.42 14.74
C LEU A 159 1.49 -0.04 15.43
N LEU A 160 2.39 -0.99 15.68
CA LEU A 160 3.72 -0.69 16.25
C LEU A 160 4.74 -0.26 15.19
N SER A 161 4.51 -0.57 13.91
CA SER A 161 5.49 -0.34 12.84
C SER A 161 5.16 0.83 11.94
N VAL A 162 3.91 0.94 11.47
CA VAL A 162 3.54 1.85 10.38
C VAL A 162 2.99 3.16 10.95
N ALA A 163 3.60 4.28 10.54
CA ALA A 163 3.17 5.61 10.96
C ALA A 163 1.74 5.95 10.48
N ASP A 164 0.99 6.69 11.30
CA ASP A 164 -0.38 7.16 11.02
C ASP A 164 -1.38 6.06 10.61
N MET A 165 -1.07 4.81 10.93
CA MET A 165 -1.89 3.65 10.61
C MET A 165 -3.20 3.66 11.37
N TRP A 166 -4.28 3.34 10.67
CA TRP A 166 -5.59 3.09 11.28
C TRP A 166 -6.15 1.76 10.78
N VAL A 167 -6.67 0.96 11.71
CA VAL A 167 -7.21 -0.36 11.44
C VAL A 167 -8.61 -0.45 12.04
N SER A 168 -9.55 -0.98 11.27
CA SER A 168 -10.90 -1.26 11.73
C SER A 168 -11.16 -2.76 11.63
N VAL A 169 -11.57 -3.38 12.74
CA VAL A 169 -11.91 -4.80 12.78
C VAL A 169 -13.38 -5.00 13.13
N PHE A 170 -14.05 -5.80 12.33
CA PHE A 170 -15.46 -6.14 12.48
C PHE A 170 -15.58 -7.62 12.90
N SER A 171 -16.42 -7.91 13.90
CA SER A 171 -16.59 -9.27 14.41
C SER A 171 -18.01 -9.55 14.90
N THR A 172 -18.35 -10.82 15.11
CA THR A 172 -19.70 -11.23 15.50
C THR A 172 -20.04 -10.86 16.94
N GLY A 173 -20.69 -9.71 17.13
CA GLY A 173 -21.20 -9.23 18.42
C GLY A 173 -20.15 -8.62 19.35
N GLN A 174 -20.64 -7.91 20.37
CA GLN A 174 -19.79 -7.05 21.24
C GLN A 174 -18.70 -7.82 22.00
N ARG A 175 -19.01 -9.03 22.47
CA ARG A 175 -18.03 -9.82 23.24
C ARG A 175 -16.82 -10.22 22.39
N ALA A 176 -17.04 -10.52 21.11
CA ALA A 176 -15.96 -10.90 20.20
C ALA A 176 -15.05 -9.71 19.86
N SER A 177 -15.65 -8.53 19.60
CA SER A 177 -14.89 -7.32 19.27
C SER A 177 -14.07 -6.84 20.46
N SER A 178 -14.67 -6.73 21.64
CA SER A 178 -13.95 -6.33 22.85
C SER A 178 -12.82 -7.31 23.21
N SER A 179 -13.04 -8.61 23.04
CA SER A 179 -12.02 -9.64 23.28
C SER A 179 -10.83 -9.52 22.31
N LEU A 180 -11.07 -9.22 21.03
CA LEU A 180 -10.00 -8.99 20.07
C LEU A 180 -9.20 -7.74 20.40
N LEU A 181 -9.88 -6.63 20.72
CA LEU A 181 -9.24 -5.37 21.11
C LEU A 181 -8.34 -5.57 22.34
N GLU A 182 -8.83 -6.31 23.34
CA GLU A 182 -8.04 -6.74 24.50
C GLU A 182 -6.81 -7.55 24.10
N GLN A 183 -6.97 -8.50 23.18
CA GLN A 183 -5.87 -9.34 22.73
C GLN A 183 -4.78 -8.51 22.03
N VAL A 184 -5.15 -7.56 21.17
CA VAL A 184 -4.20 -6.63 20.54
C VAL A 184 -3.47 -5.81 21.60
N CYS A 185 -4.18 -5.25 22.57
CA CYS A 185 -3.57 -4.49 23.66
C CYS A 185 -2.58 -5.34 24.46
N LYS A 186 -2.90 -6.62 24.73
CA LYS A 186 -1.98 -7.55 25.40
C LYS A 186 -0.69 -7.77 24.59
N MET A 187 -0.79 -7.92 23.26
CA MET A 187 0.40 -8.03 22.39
C MET A 187 1.26 -6.78 22.46
N ILE A 188 0.64 -5.59 22.41
CA ILE A 188 1.35 -4.32 22.52
C ILE A 188 2.04 -4.20 23.89
N CYS A 189 1.36 -4.53 24.99
CA CYS A 189 1.96 -4.46 26.32
C CYS A 189 3.12 -5.45 26.51
N HIS A 190 3.25 -6.48 25.68
CA HIS A 190 4.32 -7.46 25.76
C HIS A 190 5.65 -6.91 25.23
N VAL A 191 5.64 -5.92 24.34
CA VAL A 191 6.88 -5.35 23.78
C VAL A 191 7.46 -4.30 24.73
N PRO A 192 8.81 -4.11 24.74
CA PRO A 192 9.44 -3.09 25.56
C PRO A 192 8.83 -1.71 25.32
N ARG A 193 8.45 -1.03 26.41
CA ARG A 193 7.77 0.29 26.39
C ARG A 193 6.41 0.29 25.68
N GLY A 194 5.84 -0.84 25.32
CA GLY A 194 4.57 -0.92 24.59
C GLY A 194 3.38 -0.33 25.36
N SER A 195 3.28 -0.60 26.66
CA SER A 195 2.23 0.01 27.51
C SER A 195 2.28 1.53 27.51
N SER A 196 3.48 2.12 27.48
CA SER A 196 3.67 3.58 27.43
C SER A 196 3.28 4.21 26.09
N ARG A 197 3.10 3.39 25.05
CA ARG A 197 2.59 3.84 23.75
C ARG A 197 1.07 3.94 23.74
N ILE A 198 0.33 3.34 24.68
CA ILE A 198 -1.14 3.44 24.69
C ILE A 198 -1.55 4.82 25.25
N LEU A 199 -2.11 5.66 24.39
CA LEU A 199 -2.55 7.02 24.75
C LEU A 199 -3.95 7.03 25.38
N ARG A 200 -4.87 6.27 24.78
CA ARG A 200 -6.27 6.19 25.20
C ARG A 200 -6.84 4.85 24.79
N ARG A 201 -7.73 4.30 25.62
CA ARG A 201 -8.43 3.06 25.35
C ARG A 201 -9.86 3.11 25.90
N ASN A 202 -10.81 2.55 25.15
CA ASN A 202 -12.14 2.19 25.66
C ASN A 202 -12.51 0.77 25.17
N GLN A 203 -13.81 0.44 25.15
CA GLN A 203 -14.29 -0.89 24.74
C GLN A 203 -14.23 -1.16 23.23
N GLU A 204 -14.10 -0.12 22.39
CA GLU A 204 -14.20 -0.20 20.93
C GLU A 204 -12.99 0.39 20.21
N GLN A 205 -12.16 1.18 20.89
CA GLN A 205 -11.02 1.84 20.27
C GLN A 205 -9.81 1.93 21.20
N VAL A 206 -8.64 1.91 20.57
CA VAL A 206 -7.36 2.20 21.21
C VAL A 206 -6.52 3.12 20.33
N PHE A 207 -5.91 4.12 20.96
CA PHE A 207 -5.00 5.08 20.35
C PHE A 207 -3.59 4.79 20.82
N ILE A 208 -2.67 4.69 19.87
CA ILE A 208 -1.29 4.27 20.08
C ILE A 208 -0.38 5.39 19.57
N LYS A 209 0.58 5.78 20.41
CA LYS A 209 1.64 6.72 20.10
C LYS A 209 2.66 6.06 19.18
N GLY A 210 2.91 6.71 18.05
CA GLY A 210 4.02 6.35 17.18
C GLY A 210 5.34 6.96 17.64
N ASP A 211 6.29 7.04 16.70
CA ASP A 211 7.65 7.48 17.03
C ASP A 211 7.77 9.01 17.02
N ALA A 212 7.01 9.70 16.17
CA ALA A 212 6.88 11.16 16.18
C ALA A 212 5.79 11.64 17.15
N SER A 213 5.88 12.89 17.62
CA SER A 213 4.86 13.47 18.52
C SER A 213 3.49 13.62 17.85
N SER A 214 3.45 13.78 16.53
CA SER A 214 2.22 13.88 15.73
C SER A 214 1.68 12.52 15.25
N ASP A 215 2.46 11.44 15.36
CA ASP A 215 2.10 10.10 14.86
C ASP A 215 1.15 9.42 15.85
N VAL A 216 -0.14 9.37 15.47
CA VAL A 216 -1.21 8.77 16.28
C VAL A 216 -1.91 7.69 15.49
N ARG A 217 -1.69 6.45 15.92
CA ARG A 217 -2.17 5.23 15.27
C ARG A 217 -3.40 4.71 16.00
N ARG A 218 -4.33 4.12 15.25
CA ARG A 218 -5.71 3.89 15.74
C ARG A 218 -6.15 2.48 15.43
N LEU A 219 -6.76 1.83 16.40
CA LEU A 219 -7.49 0.60 16.18
C LEU A 219 -8.92 0.79 16.67
N TYR A 220 -9.84 0.43 15.79
CA TYR A 220 -11.26 0.34 16.07
C TYR A 220 -11.70 -1.13 15.98
N SER A 221 -12.52 -1.58 16.91
CA SER A 221 -13.10 -2.91 16.92
C SER A 221 -14.59 -2.85 17.20
N TYR A 222 -15.39 -3.20 16.20
CA TYR A 222 -16.83 -3.03 16.20
C TYR A 222 -17.56 -4.37 16.10
N PRO A 223 -18.74 -4.50 16.74
CA PRO A 223 -19.66 -5.60 16.47
C PRO A 223 -20.31 -5.43 15.09
N SER A 224 -20.44 -6.51 14.33
CA SER A 224 -21.12 -6.55 13.03
C SER A 224 -22.62 -6.87 13.11
N SER A 225 -23.22 -6.89 14.30
CA SER A 225 -24.63 -7.25 14.44
C SER A 225 -25.52 -6.19 13.81
N VAL A 226 -26.25 -6.58 12.76
CA VAL A 226 -27.39 -5.82 12.23
C VAL A 226 -28.49 -5.91 13.30
N GLN A 227 -28.72 -4.83 14.04
CA GLN A 227 -29.99 -4.68 14.76
C GLN A 227 -31.04 -4.40 13.68
N GLY A 228 -31.64 -5.46 13.13
CA GLY A 228 -32.88 -5.31 12.40
C GLY A 228 -33.92 -4.86 13.42
N GLU A 229 -34.31 -3.59 13.40
CA GLU A 229 -35.60 -3.21 13.96
C GLU A 229 -36.66 -3.97 13.17
N VAL A 230 -37.08 -5.11 13.70
CA VAL A 230 -38.35 -5.71 13.31
C VAL A 230 -39.39 -4.95 14.12
N SER A 231 -39.85 -3.84 13.54
CA SER A 231 -41.08 -3.20 13.99
C SER A 231 -42.21 -4.21 13.80
N MET A 232 -42.61 -4.87 14.89
CA MET A 232 -43.87 -5.62 14.97
C MET A 232 -45.00 -4.65 15.31
#